data_AF-A0AAP7DIA3-F1
#
_entry.id   AF-A0AAP7DIA3-F1
#
_cell.length_a   1.000
_cell.length_b   1.000
_cell.length_c   1.000
_cell.angle_alpha   90.00
_cell.angle_beta   90.00
_cell.angle_gamma   90.00
#
_symmetry.space_group_name_H-M   'P 1'
#
loop_
_entity.id
_entity.type
_entity.pdbx_description
1 polymer ?
#
loop_
_entity_poly.entity_id
_entity_poly.type
_entity_poly.pdbx_seq_one_letter_code
_entity_poly.pdbx_strand_id
1 'polypeptide(L)' 'MGTIICRYCDDIIDTLPTNGVKTKYMVCNKESCREQEGSASA' A
#
# COMPACT_ATOMS: atom_id res chain seq x y z
N MET A 1 3.75 5.63 15.22
CA MET A 1 4.04 5.95 13.81
C MET A 1 3.32 4.94 12.96
N GLY A 2 2.35 5.38 12.17
CA GLY A 2 1.66 4.50 11.22
C GLY A 2 2.38 4.59 9.88
N THR A 3 2.71 3.45 9.27
CA THR A 3 3.30 3.40 7.92
C THR A 3 2.30 2.79 6.97
N ILE A 4 2.18 3.37 5.80
CA ILE A 4 1.41 2.86 4.69
C ILE A 4 2.39 2.18 3.73
N ILE A 5 2.23 0.88 3.53
CA ILE A 5 3.14 0.06 2.71
C ILE A 5 2.37 -0.55 1.55
N CYS A 6 3.02 -0.65 0.39
CA CYS A 6 2.48 -1.36 -0.75
C CYS A 6 2.45 -2.87 -0.50
N ARG A 7 1.29 -3.51 -0.65
CA ARG A 7 1.17 -4.97 -0.47
C ARG A 7 1.91 -5.81 -1.51
N TYR A 8 2.32 -5.22 -2.65
CA TYR A 8 2.94 -5.95 -3.77
C TYR A 8 4.45 -5.75 -3.87
N CYS A 9 4.94 -4.53 -3.61
CA CYS A 9 6.36 -4.21 -3.73
C CYS A 9 7.02 -3.78 -2.41
N ASP A 10 6.29 -3.86 -1.29
CA ASP A 10 6.72 -3.44 0.05
C ASP A 10 7.22 -1.99 0.15
N ASP A 11 6.89 -1.19 -0.85
CA ASP A 11 7.31 0.21 -0.97
C ASP A 11 6.52 1.08 0.02
N ILE A 12 7.20 1.99 0.71
CA ILE A 12 6.56 2.91 1.66
C ILE A 12 5.85 3.99 0.86
N ILE A 13 4.53 3.95 0.89
CA ILE A 13 3.69 4.91 0.15
C ILE A 13 3.58 6.21 0.93
N ASP A 14 3.36 6.12 2.24
CA ASP A 14 3.21 7.29 3.09
C ASP A 14 3.45 6.93 4.57
N THR A 15 3.80 7.92 5.39
CA THR A 15 3.96 7.76 6.83
C THR A 15 3.01 8.72 7.55
N LEU A 16 2.05 8.17 8.29
CA LEU A 16 1.08 8.93 9.03
C LEU A 16 1.55 9.17 10.47
N PRO A 17 1.49 10.43 10.96
CA PRO A 17 1.71 10.75 12.37
C PRO A 17 0.45 10.39 13.19
N THR A 18 -0.04 9.16 13.07
CA THR A 18 -1.24 8.70 13.80
C THR A 18 -0.88 8.00 15.11
N ASN A 19 -1.66 8.34 16.15
CA ASN A 19 -1.58 7.80 17.51
C ASN A 19 -2.29 6.43 17.59
N GLY A 20 -1.67 5.37 17.04
CA GLY A 20 -2.09 3.99 17.28
C GLY A 20 -2.49 3.15 16.05
N VAL A 21 -2.38 3.67 14.82
CA VAL A 21 -2.50 2.82 13.62
C VAL A 21 -1.23 1.97 13.47
N LYS A 22 -1.40 0.65 13.51
CA LYS A 22 -0.40 -0.34 13.09
C LYS A 22 -0.45 -0.46 11.56
N THR A 23 0.71 -0.58 10.94
CA THR A 23 0.98 -0.62 9.48
C THR A 23 -0.23 -0.97 8.59
N LYS A 24 -0.55 -0.09 7.62
CA LYS A 24 -1.65 -0.28 6.67
C LYS A 24 -1.09 -0.69 5.30
N TYR A 25 -1.68 -1.73 4.71
CA TYR A 25 -1.28 -2.22 3.38
C TYR A 25 -2.25 -1.74 2.30
N MET A 26 -1.76 -0.93 1.36
CA MET A 26 -2.51 -0.49 0.18
C MET A 26 -1.72 -0.79 -1.11
N VAL A 27 -2.22 -0.34 -2.26
CA VAL A 27 -1.54 -0.52 -3.54
C VAL A 27 -0.97 0.82 -3.95
N CYS A 28 0.32 0.85 -4.29
CA CYS A 28 0.99 2.07 -4.74
C CYS A 28 0.61 2.41 -6.19
N ASN A 29 0.96 3.61 -6.64
CA ASN A 29 0.66 4.08 -7.99
C ASN A 29 1.59 3.51 -9.08
N LYS A 30 2.35 2.45 -8.77
CA LYS A 30 3.16 1.75 -9.78
C LYS A 30 2.23 0.93 -10.66
N GLU A 31 2.38 1.05 -11.98
CA GLU A 31 1.57 0.33 -12.96
C GLU A 31 1.55 -1.17 -12.67
N SER A 32 2.72 -1.78 -12.47
CA SER A 32 2.85 -3.22 -12.16
C SER A 32 2.11 -3.67 -10.89
N CYS A 33 1.90 -2.77 -9.93
CA CYS A 33 1.14 -3.07 -8.70
C CYS A 33 -0.36 -2.83 -8.89
N ARG A 34 -0.72 -1.83 -9.71
CA ARG A 34 -2.11 -1.51 -10.04
C ARG A 34 -2.72 -2.54 -10.99
N GLU A 35 -1.93 -3.05 -11.94
CA GLU A 35 -2.31 -4.19 -12.80
C GLU A 35 -2.54 -5.46 -11.98
N GLN A 36 -1.70 -5.72 -10.96
CA GLN A 36 -1.91 -6.84 -10.04
C GLN A 36 -3.17 -6.71 -9.19
N GLU A 37 -3.61 -5.49 -8.88
CA GLU A 37 -4.87 -5.25 -8.17
C GLU A 37 -6.08 -5.43 -9.12
N GLY A 38 -6.04 -4.78 -10.28
CA GLY A 38 -7.11 -4.83 -11.28
C GLY A 38 -7.32 -6.20 -11.92
N SER A 39 -6.30 -7.07 -11.94
CA SER A 39 -6.41 -8.43 -12.48
C SER A 39 -7.20 -9.40 -11.59
N ALA A 40 -7.56 -9.02 -10.36
CA ALA A 40 -8.36 -9.84 -9.44
C ALA A 40 -9.89 -9.65 -9.59
N SER A 41 -10.32 -8.80 -10.53
CA SER A 41 -11.74 -8.59 -10.85
C SER A 41 -12.00 -8.99 -12.31
N ALA A 42 -11.95 -10.28 -12.60
CA ALA A 42 -12.46 -10.89 -13.84
C ALA A 42 -13.22 -12.18 -13.51
#